data_AF-A0A3M2SSA7-F1
#
_entry.id   AF-A0A3M2SSA7-F1
#
_cell.length_a   1.000
_cell.length_b   1.000
_cell.length_c   1.000
_cell.angle_alpha   90.00
_cell.angle_beta   90.00
_cell.angle_gamma   90.00
#
_symmetry.space_group_name_H-M   'P 1'
#
loop_
_entity.id
_entity.type
_entity.pdbx_description
1 polymer ?
#
loop_
_entity_poly.entity_id
_entity_poly.type
_entity_poly.pdbx_seq_one_letter_code
_entity_poly.pdbx_strand_id
1 'polypeptide(L)' 'MTVEQHKQRNKHLKDGTTEEDFVAMRNERDAGLAEPRLIHQSLQMNIRAGRLPRMTEAGFRFLHLPLKPKTLEW' A
#
# COMPACT_ATOMS: atom_id res chain seq x y z
N MET A 1 -10.54 -14.56 -14.04
CA MET A 1 -9.37 -15.34 -14.51
C MET A 1 -9.27 -16.58 -13.65
N THR A 2 -9.13 -17.75 -14.25
CA THR A 2 -8.85 -19.01 -13.53
C THR A 2 -7.35 -19.12 -13.21
N VAL A 3 -6.98 -20.10 -12.39
CA VAL A 3 -5.56 -20.40 -12.10
C VAL A 3 -4.79 -20.69 -13.40
N GLU A 4 -5.35 -21.51 -14.29
CA GLU A 4 -4.75 -21.81 -15.60
C GLU A 4 -4.54 -20.56 -16.44
N GLN A 5 -5.53 -19.66 -16.50
CA GLN A 5 -5.42 -18.42 -17.25
C GLN A 5 -4.34 -17.49 -16.67
N HIS A 6 -4.15 -17.47 -15.34
CA HIS A 6 -3.03 -16.72 -14.72
C HIS A 6 -1.67 -17.32 -15.11
N LYS A 7 -1.51 -18.64 -15.03
CA LYS A 7 -0.27 -19.32 -15.41
C LYS A 7 0.14 -19.03 -16.85
N GLN A 8 -0.82 -18.95 -17.76
CA GLN A 8 -0.54 -18.70 -19.18
C GLN A 8 -0.37 -17.20 -19.50
N ARG A 9 -1.14 -16.31 -18.85
CA ARG A 9 -1.34 -14.93 -19.34
C ARG A 9 -1.00 -13.83 -18.34
N ASN A 10 -0.55 -14.15 -17.12
CA ASN A 10 -0.16 -13.14 -16.15
C ASN A 10 1.07 -12.36 -16.67
N LYS A 11 0.89 -11.07 -16.93
CA LYS A 11 1.95 -10.20 -17.47
C LYS A 11 3.19 -10.08 -16.58
N HIS A 12 3.09 -10.40 -15.30
CA HIS A 12 4.19 -10.29 -14.33
C HIS A 12 4.70 -11.65 -13.84
N LEU A 13 3.83 -12.66 -13.74
CA LEU A 13 4.14 -13.94 -13.08
C LEU A 13 3.42 -15.10 -13.79
N LYS A 14 3.72 -15.28 -15.07
CA LYS A 14 3.31 -16.46 -15.87
C LYS A 14 4.33 -17.58 -15.70
N ASP A 15 3.96 -18.80 -16.09
CA ASP A 15 4.86 -19.95 -16.11
C ASP A 15 6.12 -19.62 -16.94
N GLY A 16 7.29 -19.98 -16.42
CA GLY A 16 8.61 -19.65 -17.00
C GLY A 16 9.22 -18.33 -16.51
N THR A 17 8.52 -17.55 -15.67
CA THR A 17 9.14 -16.41 -14.96
C THR A 17 9.96 -16.92 -13.79
N THR A 18 11.25 -16.56 -13.72
CA THR A 18 12.11 -16.89 -12.57
C THR A 18 11.80 -15.99 -11.37
N GLU A 19 12.25 -16.38 -10.18
CA GLU A 19 12.13 -15.55 -8.99
C GLU A 19 12.94 -14.26 -9.15
N GLU A 20 14.16 -14.38 -9.65
CA GLU A 20 15.09 -13.27 -9.87
C GLU A 20 14.50 -12.23 -10.83
N ASP A 21 13.95 -12.68 -11.97
CA ASP A 21 13.32 -11.78 -12.95
C ASP A 21 12.09 -11.06 -12.35
N PHE A 22 11.28 -11.79 -11.58
CA PHE A 22 10.11 -11.21 -10.93
C PHE A 22 10.49 -10.16 -9.90
N VAL A 23 11.47 -10.47 -9.04
CA VAL A 23 11.95 -9.57 -7.97
C VAL A 23 12.56 -8.31 -8.59
N ALA A 24 13.40 -8.44 -9.61
CA ALA A 24 14.00 -7.31 -10.31
C ALA A 24 12.93 -6.38 -10.90
N MET A 25 11.98 -6.93 -11.66
CA MET A 25 10.87 -6.16 -12.24
C MET A 25 10.00 -5.50 -11.17
N ARG A 26 9.69 -6.21 -10.07
CA ARG A 26 8.83 -5.70 -9.00
C ARG A 26 9.50 -4.54 -8.26
N ASN A 27 10.78 -4.67 -7.93
CA ASN A 27 11.56 -3.63 -7.26
C ASN A 27 11.67 -2.37 -8.13
N GLU A 28 12.00 -2.51 -9.42
CA GLU A 28 12.06 -1.39 -10.36
C GLU A 28 10.70 -0.67 -10.43
N ARG A 29 9.62 -1.45 -10.55
CA ARG A 29 8.26 -0.90 -10.59
C ARG A 29 7.88 -0.20 -9.29
N ASP A 30 8.14 -0.79 -8.13
CA ASP A 30 7.78 -0.23 -6.83
C ASP A 30 8.49 1.09 -6.55
N ALA A 31 9.76 1.22 -6.97
CA ALA A 31 10.52 2.47 -6.82
C ALA A 31 9.87 3.66 -7.56
N GLY A 32 9.13 3.41 -8.63
CA GLY A 32 8.44 4.44 -9.42
C GLY A 32 7.02 4.77 -8.95
N LEU A 33 6.46 4.06 -7.96
CA LEU A 33 5.09 4.27 -7.51
C LEU A 33 5.02 5.30 -6.38
N ALA A 34 4.06 6.22 -6.49
CA ALA A 34 3.71 7.13 -5.40
C ALA A 34 2.95 6.39 -4.28
N GLU A 35 2.99 6.96 -3.07
CA GLU A 35 2.21 6.46 -1.94
C GLU A 35 0.70 6.46 -2.27
N PRO A 36 -0.05 5.40 -1.94
CA PRO A 36 -1.50 5.37 -2.12
C PRO A 36 -2.17 6.49 -1.33
N ARG A 37 -3.11 7.20 -1.97
CA ARG A 37 -3.81 8.38 -1.40
C ARG A 37 -4.38 8.19 0.00
N LEU A 38 -4.81 6.98 0.34
CA LEU A 38 -5.47 6.65 1.61
C LEU A 38 -4.63 5.76 2.54
N ILE A 39 -3.33 5.59 2.29
CA ILE A 39 -2.52 4.61 3.02
C ILE A 39 -2.54 4.87 4.54
N HIS A 40 -2.42 6.12 4.99
CA HIS A 40 -2.40 6.45 6.42
C HIS A 40 -3.76 6.23 7.10
N GLN A 41 -4.85 6.54 6.41
CA GLN A 41 -6.22 6.37 6.92
C GLN A 41 -6.57 4.88 6.96
N SER A 42 -6.34 4.16 5.86
CA SER A 42 -6.62 2.73 5.75
C SER A 42 -5.83 1.90 6.75
N LEU A 43 -4.55 2.18 6.97
CA LEU A 43 -3.74 1.44 7.94
C LEU A 43 -4.29 1.57 9.37
N GLN A 44 -4.66 2.78 9.78
CA GLN A 44 -5.22 3.03 11.12
C GLN A 44 -6.53 2.26 11.36
N MET A 45 -7.36 2.12 10.35
CA MET A 45 -8.63 1.42 10.44
C MET A 45 -8.46 -0.10 10.34
N ASN A 46 -7.70 -0.56 9.34
CA ASN A 46 -7.64 -1.96 8.95
C ASN A 46 -6.86 -2.80 9.97
N ILE A 47 -5.80 -2.26 10.58
CA ILE A 47 -5.08 -2.96 11.66
C ILE A 47 -5.96 -3.18 12.91
N ARG A 48 -7.06 -2.42 13.03
CA ARG A 48 -8.04 -2.51 14.11
C ARG A 48 -9.31 -3.26 13.69
N ALA A 49 -9.23 -4.09 12.66
CA ALA A 49 -10.37 -4.81 12.08
C ALA A 49 -11.53 -3.86 11.68
N GLY A 50 -11.20 -2.69 11.13
CA GLY A 50 -12.16 -1.69 10.68
C GLY A 50 -12.73 -0.79 11.78
N ARG A 51 -12.30 -0.93 13.05
CA ARG A 51 -12.76 -0.06 14.14
C ARG A 51 -12.17 1.35 14.00
N LEU A 52 -13.01 2.36 14.27
CA LEU A 52 -12.60 3.77 14.29
C LEU A 52 -11.62 4.07 15.44
N PRO A 53 -10.77 5.12 15.32
CA PRO A 53 -9.93 5.62 16.41
C PRO A 53 -10.78 5.96 17.63
N ARG A 54 -10.17 5.92 18.83
CA ARG A 54 -10.88 6.28 20.08
C ARG A 54 -11.45 7.70 20.00
N MET A 55 -12.59 7.89 20.65
CA MET A 55 -13.21 9.20 20.79
C MET A 55 -12.40 10.04 21.78
N THR A 56 -12.18 11.30 21.46
CA THR A 56 -11.60 12.29 22.35
C THR A 56 -12.63 12.73 23.39
N GLU A 57 -12.18 13.40 24.46
CA GLU A 57 -13.07 13.95 25.49
C GLU A 57 -14.09 14.96 24.92
N ALA A 58 -13.69 15.70 23.88
CA ALA A 58 -14.56 16.62 23.15
C ALA A 58 -15.53 15.92 22.18
N GLY A 59 -15.52 14.59 22.11
CA GLY A 59 -16.46 13.80 21.30
C GLY A 59 -16.04 13.58 19.84
N PHE A 60 -14.84 13.98 19.42
CA PHE A 60 -14.36 13.78 18.06
C PHE A 60 -13.45 12.56 17.94
N ARG A 61 -13.37 11.97 16.74
CA ARG A 61 -12.38 10.93 16.39
C ARG A 61 -11.43 11.50 15.35
N PHE A 62 -10.14 11.41 15.60
CA PHE A 62 -9.12 11.96 14.71
C PHE A 62 -8.30 10.85 14.06
N LEU A 63 -7.89 11.09 12.81
CA LEU A 63 -6.88 10.31 12.12
C LEU A 63 -5.56 11.07 12.20
N HIS A 64 -4.49 10.36 12.55
CA HIS A 64 -3.16 10.96 12.63
C HIS A 64 -2.44 10.77 11.30
N LEU A 65 -1.98 11.87 10.71
CA LEU A 65 -1.23 11.85 9.46
C LEU A 65 0.20 12.36 9.72
N PRO A 66 1.24 11.61 9.32
CA PRO A 66 2.60 12.11 9.42
C PRO A 66 2.79 13.29 8.47
N LEU A 67 3.38 14.37 8.98
CA LEU A 67 3.79 15.49 8.17
C LEU A 67 5.22 15.22 7.66
N LYS A 68 5.39 15.25 6.34
CA LYS A 68 6.70 15.23 5.68
C LYS A 68 6.96 16.63 5.11
N PRO A 69 7.58 17.55 5.88
CA PRO A 69 7.92 18.86 5.35
C PRO A 69 8.95 18.70 4.22
N LYS A 70 8.70 19.34 3.06
CA LYS A 70 9.64 19.32 1.92
C LYS A 70 10.86 20.21 2.14
N THR A 71 10.73 21.20 3.00
CA THR A 71 11.78 22.10 3.49
C THR A 71 11.44 22.43 4.95
N LEU A 72 12.42 22.25 5.84
CA LEU A 72 12.32 22.69 7.23
C LEU A 72 12.74 24.15 7.30
N GLU A 73 11.85 25.05 6.89
CA GLU A 73 11.92 26.44 7.30
C GLU A 73 10.70 26.70 8.18
N TRP A 74 10.98 27.18 9.40
CA TRP A 74 10.01 27.47 10.45
C TRP A 74 9.57 28.92 10.38
#